data_AF-A0A973XCI8-F1
#
_entry.id   AF-A0A973XCI8-F1
#
_cell.length_a   1.000
_cell.length_b   1.000
_cell.length_c   1.000
_cell.angle_alpha   90.00
_cell.angle_beta   90.00
_cell.angle_gamma   90.00
#
_symmetry.space_group_name_H-M   'P 1'
#
loop_
_entity.id
_entity.type
_entity.pdbx_description
1 polymer ?
#
loop_
_entity_poly.entity_id
_entity_poly.type
_entity_poly.pdbx_seq_one_letter_code
_entity_poly.pdbx_strand_id
1 'polypeptide(L)'
;MPDGRLYTGEFRNGKRHGRGTVTGKDGFKYVGGFVEDLYEGKGELSIPPGWVYIGEFARGRFHGTGMLTVPDGRVYTGEFRYDNYEGFGTLAFPDGRKFVGHFQNDQYSGEGTEYLADGSIARTGIWDAGTFVAPHTSPSVVAMAGASGTGQSSQERALVEAQAQSLAQARAQIEAQTRALAEAQATALAESQARARAEARAREVSEAQGKALAEAQANALAESRAREKAESQARALTEAQALLLAESQRPAPTGPKLKSIALVIGNGNYAAFAKLPNPRNDARAIAKKLRSFGIEVDLVLDADRGTLVNALNNYQEKAHGRDVNIFYYAGHGLQINGINYLIPIDMRADGLSAGYVKLNGVSVNDAMEYLPSKTRLVFLDACRDNPASRSLVASRGGGAVGLAPIDAPSGTLVSYATKEGRTAEDGNGENSPFTTALLENLDAKQDIGIVLRKVRRRVLELTSGQQEPWEYGSLTGDQLVVSTMSY
;
A
#
# COMPACT_ATOMS: atom_id res chain seq x y z
N MET A 1 -10.84 -8.84 -0.81
CA MET A 1 -12.30 -8.62 -0.86
C MET A 1 -12.87 -9.47 -2.01
N PRO A 2 -13.86 -10.34 -1.76
CA PRO A 2 -14.39 -11.28 -2.77
C PRO A 2 -15.24 -10.64 -3.88
N ASP A 3 -15.54 -9.35 -3.81
CA ASP A 3 -16.47 -8.63 -4.71
C ASP A 3 -15.78 -7.85 -5.84
N GLY A 4 -14.44 -7.94 -5.96
CA GLY A 4 -13.69 -7.22 -6.99
C GLY A 4 -13.60 -5.71 -6.79
N ARG A 5 -14.07 -5.18 -5.64
CA ARG A 5 -13.92 -3.76 -5.27
C ARG A 5 -12.58 -3.52 -4.58
N LEU A 6 -11.94 -2.42 -4.93
CA LEU A 6 -10.71 -1.92 -4.34
C LEU A 6 -11.07 -0.88 -3.28
N TYR A 7 -10.54 -1.06 -2.07
CA TYR A 7 -10.64 -0.10 -0.98
C TYR A 7 -9.27 0.53 -0.70
N THR A 8 -9.25 1.84 -0.50
CA THR A 8 -8.10 2.59 -0.02
C THR A 8 -8.56 3.48 1.13
N GLY A 9 -8.02 3.26 2.32
CA GLY A 9 -8.41 4.00 3.53
C GLY A 9 -7.99 3.28 4.80
N GLU A 10 -8.45 3.79 5.93
CA GLU A 10 -8.10 3.26 7.24
C GLU A 10 -8.86 1.97 7.56
N PHE A 11 -8.26 1.15 8.42
CA PHE A 11 -8.88 -0.05 8.98
C PHE A 11 -8.77 0.00 10.50
N ARG A 12 -9.81 -0.48 11.19
CA ARG A 12 -9.82 -0.71 12.63
C ARG A 12 -10.43 -2.07 12.91
N ASN A 13 -9.72 -2.91 13.65
CA ASN A 13 -10.13 -4.30 13.95
C ASN A 13 -10.49 -5.13 12.71
N GLY A 14 -9.75 -4.93 11.60
CA GLY A 14 -9.98 -5.64 10.34
C GLY A 14 -11.17 -5.15 9.52
N LYS A 15 -11.89 -4.11 9.96
CA LYS A 15 -13.01 -3.49 9.24
C LYS A 15 -12.65 -2.10 8.74
N ARG A 16 -13.28 -1.62 7.66
CA ARG A 16 -13.10 -0.26 7.16
C ARG A 16 -13.58 0.74 8.20
N HIS A 17 -12.74 1.72 8.48
CA HIS A 17 -13.01 2.77 9.44
C HIS A 17 -12.40 4.09 8.96
N GLY A 18 -12.82 5.22 9.51
CA GLY A 18 -12.25 6.52 9.16
C GLY A 18 -12.58 6.96 7.74
N ARG A 19 -11.72 7.76 7.09
CA ARG A 19 -11.94 8.16 5.69
C ARG A 19 -11.39 7.12 4.73
N GLY A 20 -12.12 6.88 3.64
CA GLY A 20 -11.69 5.95 2.62
C GLY A 20 -12.38 6.15 1.27
N THR A 21 -11.90 5.40 0.29
CA THR A 21 -12.43 5.33 -1.07
C THR A 21 -12.68 3.87 -1.43
N VAL A 22 -13.86 3.57 -1.98
CA VAL A 22 -14.18 2.28 -2.59
C VAL A 22 -14.36 2.50 -4.09
N THR A 23 -13.71 1.68 -4.90
CA THR A 23 -13.85 1.68 -6.37
C THR A 23 -14.19 0.27 -6.87
N GLY A 24 -15.16 0.18 -7.77
CA GLY A 24 -15.54 -1.06 -8.46
C GLY A 24 -15.13 -1.02 -9.94
N LYS A 25 -14.95 -2.21 -10.54
CA LYS A 25 -14.64 -2.34 -11.98
C LYS A 25 -15.81 -1.91 -12.89
N ASP A 26 -17.00 -1.81 -12.32
CA ASP A 26 -18.25 -1.35 -12.91
C ASP A 26 -18.40 0.18 -12.89
N GLY A 27 -17.37 0.91 -12.46
CA GLY A 27 -17.40 2.37 -12.30
C GLY A 27 -18.09 2.84 -11.03
N PHE A 28 -18.52 1.92 -10.16
CA PHE A 28 -18.95 2.23 -8.79
C PHE A 28 -17.85 2.99 -8.05
N LYS A 29 -18.21 4.08 -7.38
CA LYS A 29 -17.28 4.83 -6.55
C LYS A 29 -17.97 5.40 -5.32
N TYR A 30 -17.34 5.23 -4.16
CA TYR A 30 -17.70 5.95 -2.94
C TYR A 30 -16.46 6.61 -2.34
N VAL A 31 -16.59 7.88 -1.93
CA VAL A 31 -15.56 8.64 -1.20
C VAL A 31 -16.21 9.25 0.03
N GLY A 32 -15.79 8.85 1.23
CA GLY A 32 -16.42 9.35 2.46
C GLY A 32 -15.93 8.65 3.72
N GLY A 33 -16.70 8.83 4.80
CA GLY A 33 -16.44 8.19 6.09
C GLY A 33 -16.94 6.75 6.16
N PHE A 34 -16.31 5.97 7.04
CA PHE A 34 -16.61 4.58 7.34
C PHE A 34 -16.66 4.33 8.85
N VAL A 35 -17.66 3.58 9.29
CA VAL A 35 -17.72 3.02 10.65
C VAL A 35 -18.13 1.56 10.55
N GLU A 36 -17.26 0.64 11.00
CA GLU A 36 -17.54 -0.81 11.01
C GLU A 36 -18.02 -1.33 9.63
N ASP A 37 -17.30 -0.97 8.57
CA ASP A 37 -17.61 -1.27 7.16
C ASP A 37 -18.80 -0.53 6.51
N LEU A 38 -19.56 0.28 7.26
CA LEU A 38 -20.70 1.05 6.75
C LEU A 38 -20.29 2.48 6.39
N TYR A 39 -20.92 3.06 5.35
CA TYR A 39 -20.79 4.47 5.02
C TYR A 39 -21.38 5.34 6.13
N GLU A 40 -20.64 6.34 6.58
CA GLU A 40 -21.00 7.18 7.71
C GLU A 40 -20.49 8.61 7.52
N GLY A 41 -21.29 9.59 7.96
CA GLY A 41 -20.97 11.01 7.83
C GLY A 41 -21.05 11.50 6.38
N LYS A 42 -20.31 12.54 6.03
CA LYS A 42 -20.36 13.13 4.68
C LYS A 42 -19.62 12.26 3.66
N GLY A 43 -20.25 12.05 2.50
CA GLY A 43 -19.66 11.31 1.40
C GLY A 43 -20.25 11.63 0.04
N GLU A 44 -19.60 11.09 -0.99
CA GLU A 44 -20.03 11.09 -2.38
C GLU A 44 -20.12 9.65 -2.89
N LEU A 45 -21.28 9.27 -3.40
CA LEU A 45 -21.55 7.97 -4.01
C LEU A 45 -21.90 8.17 -5.48
N SER A 46 -21.19 7.48 -6.37
CA SER A 46 -21.46 7.45 -7.81
C SER A 46 -21.67 6.01 -8.26
N ILE A 47 -22.83 5.76 -8.88
CA ILE A 47 -23.20 4.45 -9.44
C ILE A 47 -23.61 4.66 -10.90
N PRO A 48 -22.83 4.15 -11.86
CA PRO A 48 -23.21 4.17 -13.27
C PRO A 48 -24.56 3.45 -13.51
N PRO A 49 -25.38 3.94 -14.47
CA PRO A 49 -25.06 4.96 -15.45
C PRO A 49 -25.37 6.42 -15.06
N GLY A 50 -25.74 6.74 -13.81
CA GLY A 50 -26.10 8.13 -13.51
C GLY A 50 -26.60 8.47 -12.11
N TRP A 51 -26.52 7.53 -11.16
CA TRP A 51 -26.79 7.85 -9.76
C TRP A 51 -25.59 8.59 -9.16
N VAL A 52 -25.81 9.79 -8.65
CA VAL A 52 -24.81 10.55 -7.90
C VAL A 52 -25.46 11.12 -6.65
N TYR A 53 -24.96 10.75 -5.48
CA TYR A 53 -25.39 11.32 -4.21
C TYR A 53 -24.21 12.01 -3.53
N ILE A 54 -24.41 13.26 -3.13
CA ILE A 54 -23.46 14.04 -2.33
C ILE A 54 -24.20 14.51 -1.09
N GLY A 55 -23.84 14.00 0.08
CA GLY A 55 -24.58 14.31 1.31
C GLY A 55 -24.11 13.50 2.50
N GLU A 56 -24.96 13.45 3.52
CA GLU A 56 -24.69 12.68 4.73
C GLU A 56 -25.17 11.23 4.59
N PHE A 57 -24.46 10.33 5.27
CA PHE A 57 -24.71 8.91 5.36
C PHE A 57 -24.83 8.52 6.83
N ALA A 58 -25.77 7.63 7.13
CA ALA A 58 -25.87 6.97 8.42
C ALA A 58 -26.11 5.48 8.20
N ARG A 59 -25.24 4.62 8.77
CA ARG A 59 -25.35 3.16 8.64
C ARG A 59 -25.45 2.67 7.19
N GLY A 60 -24.72 3.29 6.29
CA GLY A 60 -24.68 2.90 4.87
C GLY A 60 -25.79 3.49 3.98
N ARG A 61 -26.70 4.30 4.54
CA ARG A 61 -27.88 4.83 3.83
C ARG A 61 -27.85 6.36 3.76
N PHE A 62 -28.49 6.97 2.76
CA PHE A 62 -28.61 8.43 2.68
C PHE A 62 -29.39 8.97 3.88
N HIS A 63 -28.85 10.01 4.50
CA HIS A 63 -29.43 10.61 5.69
C HIS A 63 -29.10 12.10 5.75
N GLY A 64 -29.74 12.86 6.64
CA GLY A 64 -29.40 14.27 6.86
C GLY A 64 -29.63 15.10 5.60
N THR A 65 -28.74 16.04 5.30
CA THR A 65 -28.86 16.88 4.09
C THR A 65 -28.04 16.31 2.92
N GLY A 66 -28.59 16.40 1.71
CA GLY A 66 -27.89 15.90 0.52
C GLY A 66 -28.47 16.38 -0.80
N MET A 67 -27.76 16.02 -1.87
CA MET A 67 -28.16 16.21 -3.25
C MET A 67 -28.06 14.87 -3.99
N LEU A 68 -29.18 14.40 -4.54
CA LEU A 68 -29.28 13.19 -5.34
C LEU A 68 -29.59 13.53 -6.78
N THR A 69 -28.73 13.09 -7.69
CA THR A 69 -29.01 13.01 -9.13
C THR A 69 -29.33 11.58 -9.48
N VAL A 70 -30.46 11.35 -10.14
CA VAL A 70 -30.87 10.03 -10.63
C VAL A 70 -30.63 9.91 -12.14
N PRO A 71 -30.57 8.68 -12.72
CA PRO A 71 -30.20 8.49 -14.13
C PRO A 71 -31.09 9.18 -15.16
N ASP A 72 -32.34 9.50 -14.81
CA ASP A 72 -33.24 10.24 -15.69
C ASP A 72 -33.01 11.77 -15.67
N GLY A 73 -32.01 12.24 -14.92
CA GLY A 73 -31.59 13.63 -14.83
C GLY A 73 -32.35 14.45 -13.79
N ARG A 74 -33.33 13.88 -13.07
CA ARG A 74 -33.93 14.57 -11.93
C ARG A 74 -32.89 14.80 -10.83
N VAL A 75 -33.00 15.94 -10.16
CA VAL A 75 -32.14 16.33 -9.05
C VAL A 75 -33.00 16.67 -7.84
N TYR A 76 -32.77 15.98 -6.73
CA TYR A 76 -33.34 16.35 -5.45
C TYR A 76 -32.28 16.95 -4.54
N THR A 77 -32.56 18.09 -3.94
CA THR A 77 -31.72 18.73 -2.92
C THR A 77 -32.57 19.01 -1.69
N GLY A 78 -32.25 18.38 -0.55
CA GLY A 78 -33.07 18.49 0.65
C GLY A 78 -32.65 17.52 1.73
N GLU A 79 -33.58 17.23 2.64
CA GLU A 79 -33.35 16.25 3.71
C GLU A 79 -33.65 14.82 3.26
N PHE A 80 -32.94 13.87 3.86
CA PHE A 80 -33.03 12.44 3.61
C PHE A 80 -33.18 11.68 4.93
N ARG A 81 -33.98 10.61 4.89
CA ARG A 81 -34.08 9.64 5.97
C ARG A 81 -34.03 8.22 5.42
N TYR A 82 -32.88 7.58 5.55
CA TYR A 82 -32.66 6.19 5.16
C TYR A 82 -33.03 5.91 3.70
N ASP A 83 -32.42 6.71 2.80
CA ASP A 83 -32.60 6.69 1.34
C ASP A 83 -33.84 7.41 0.79
N ASN A 84 -34.82 7.73 1.64
CA ASN A 84 -36.03 8.45 1.22
C ASN A 84 -35.89 9.97 1.37
N TYR A 85 -36.55 10.73 0.49
CA TYR A 85 -36.77 12.17 0.67
C TYR A 85 -37.67 12.40 1.88
N GLU A 86 -37.24 13.29 2.75
CA GLU A 86 -37.93 13.66 3.99
C GLU A 86 -37.77 15.18 4.18
N GLY A 87 -38.61 15.79 5.02
CA GLY A 87 -38.40 17.18 5.43
C GLY A 87 -38.56 18.18 4.28
N PHE A 88 -37.86 19.30 4.31
CA PHE A 88 -37.98 20.32 3.25
C PHE A 88 -36.96 20.09 2.14
N GLY A 89 -37.37 20.23 0.88
CA GLY A 89 -36.49 19.99 -0.26
C GLY A 89 -36.95 20.63 -1.56
N THR A 90 -36.11 20.49 -2.58
CA THR A 90 -36.39 20.88 -3.97
C THR A 90 -36.17 19.68 -4.88
N LEU A 91 -37.20 19.29 -5.64
CA LEU A 91 -37.09 18.31 -6.72
C LEU A 91 -37.14 19.04 -8.07
N ALA A 92 -36.03 19.05 -8.79
CA ALA A 92 -35.91 19.64 -10.12
C ALA A 92 -35.96 18.55 -11.21
N PHE A 93 -36.66 18.87 -12.29
CA PHE A 93 -36.82 17.99 -13.46
C PHE A 93 -35.94 18.50 -14.62
N PRO A 94 -35.48 17.60 -15.52
CA PRO A 94 -34.64 17.98 -16.66
C PRO A 94 -35.28 19.02 -17.60
N ASP A 95 -36.61 19.08 -17.65
CA ASP A 95 -37.38 20.02 -18.47
C ASP A 95 -37.51 21.42 -17.84
N GLY A 96 -36.88 21.66 -16.69
CA GLY A 96 -36.89 22.95 -15.98
C GLY A 96 -38.01 23.08 -14.95
N ARG A 97 -38.99 22.17 -14.91
CA ARG A 97 -39.99 22.15 -13.83
C ARG A 97 -39.33 21.87 -12.50
N LYS A 98 -39.91 22.35 -11.40
CA LYS A 98 -39.47 21.98 -10.05
C LYS A 98 -40.59 22.03 -9.03
N PHE A 99 -40.43 21.27 -7.97
CA PHE A 99 -41.23 21.36 -6.76
C PHE A 99 -40.34 21.82 -5.60
N VAL A 100 -40.83 22.76 -4.80
CA VAL A 100 -40.16 23.25 -3.58
C VAL A 100 -41.16 23.14 -2.44
N GLY A 101 -40.85 22.34 -1.42
CA GLY A 101 -41.79 22.09 -0.32
C GLY A 101 -41.39 20.92 0.56
N HIS A 102 -42.33 20.46 1.37
CA HIS A 102 -42.12 19.31 2.24
C HIS A 102 -42.28 17.97 1.50
N PHE A 103 -41.49 16.99 1.95
CA PHE A 103 -41.46 15.62 1.47
C PHE A 103 -41.63 14.65 2.63
N GLN A 104 -42.35 13.57 2.38
CA GLN A 104 -42.45 12.44 3.30
C GLN A 104 -42.48 11.16 2.48
N ASN A 105 -41.52 10.25 2.74
CA ASN A 105 -41.38 8.99 2.01
C ASN A 105 -41.41 9.17 0.47
N ASP A 106 -40.55 10.06 -0.04
CA ASP A 106 -40.41 10.37 -1.48
C ASP A 106 -41.59 11.12 -2.14
N GLN A 107 -42.64 11.44 -1.38
CA GLN A 107 -43.84 12.10 -1.88
C GLN A 107 -43.96 13.53 -1.37
N TYR A 108 -44.56 14.41 -2.18
CA TYR A 108 -44.90 15.77 -1.73
C TYR A 108 -45.88 15.69 -0.56
N SER A 109 -45.62 16.46 0.49
CA SER A 109 -46.42 16.52 1.70
C SER A 109 -46.44 17.96 2.22
N GLY A 110 -47.41 18.32 3.05
CA GLY A 110 -47.51 19.63 3.68
C GLY A 110 -47.50 20.79 2.69
N GLU A 111 -46.88 21.90 3.07
CA GLU A 111 -46.78 23.09 2.22
C GLU A 111 -45.77 22.89 1.08
N GLY A 112 -46.17 23.24 -0.14
CA GLY A 112 -45.30 23.16 -1.31
C GLY A 112 -45.78 23.95 -2.51
N THR A 113 -44.81 24.32 -3.35
CA THR A 113 -45.02 25.08 -4.59
C THR A 113 -44.40 24.35 -5.78
N GLU A 114 -45.23 24.09 -6.79
CA GLU A 114 -44.84 23.54 -8.07
C GLU A 114 -44.63 24.69 -9.07
N TYR A 115 -43.53 24.64 -9.81
CA TYR A 115 -43.13 25.62 -10.80
C TYR A 115 -43.09 24.98 -12.20
N LEU A 116 -43.55 25.72 -13.20
CA LEU A 116 -43.39 25.39 -14.62
C LEU A 116 -41.94 25.63 -15.08
N ALA A 117 -41.61 25.15 -16.28
CA ALA A 117 -40.28 25.27 -16.88
C ALA A 117 -39.81 26.73 -17.06
N ASP A 118 -40.73 27.67 -17.22
CA ASP A 118 -40.46 29.12 -17.33
C ASP A 118 -40.29 29.81 -15.96
N GLY A 119 -40.42 29.06 -14.86
CA GLY A 119 -40.31 29.56 -13.49
C GLY A 119 -41.61 30.16 -12.93
N SER A 120 -42.71 30.18 -13.70
CA SER A 120 -44.01 30.59 -13.18
C SER A 120 -44.57 29.54 -12.19
N ILE A 121 -45.38 29.98 -11.23
CA ILE A 121 -46.00 29.10 -10.24
C ILE A 121 -47.18 28.36 -10.91
N ALA A 122 -47.10 27.03 -10.97
CA ALA A 122 -48.19 26.18 -11.44
C ALA A 122 -49.25 26.01 -10.34
N ARG A 123 -48.80 25.61 -9.15
CA ARG A 123 -49.64 25.34 -7.97
C ARG A 123 -48.88 25.69 -6.70
N THR A 124 -49.58 26.25 -5.72
CA THR A 124 -49.04 26.47 -4.37
C THR A 124 -50.12 26.14 -3.34
N GLY A 125 -49.75 25.40 -2.30
CA GLY A 125 -50.72 24.95 -1.30
C GLY A 125 -50.29 23.69 -0.55
N ILE A 126 -51.28 22.98 -0.03
CA ILE A 126 -51.12 21.78 0.79
C ILE A 126 -51.13 20.52 -0.09
N TRP A 127 -50.17 19.64 0.16
CA TRP A 127 -49.99 18.36 -0.49
C TRP A 127 -50.12 17.23 0.53
N ASP A 128 -50.72 16.13 0.11
CA ASP A 128 -50.79 14.89 0.89
C ASP A 128 -50.53 13.71 -0.04
N ALA A 129 -49.54 12.89 0.31
CA ALA A 129 -49.13 11.73 -0.47
C ALA A 129 -48.97 12.02 -1.99
N GLY A 130 -48.30 13.13 -2.32
CA GLY A 130 -48.06 13.56 -3.71
C GLY A 130 -49.25 14.21 -4.41
N THR A 131 -50.41 14.31 -3.74
CA THR A 131 -51.64 14.88 -4.30
C THR A 131 -51.85 16.29 -3.78
N PHE A 132 -52.20 17.22 -4.66
CA PHE A 132 -52.57 18.58 -4.27
C PHE A 132 -53.96 18.58 -3.62
N VAL A 133 -54.04 18.96 -2.34
CA VAL A 133 -55.26 18.91 -1.54
C VAL A 133 -56.00 20.25 -1.53
N ALA A 134 -55.28 21.35 -1.29
CA ALA A 134 -55.89 22.67 -1.18
C ALA A 134 -54.89 23.78 -1.57
N PRO A 135 -55.34 24.87 -2.21
CA PRO A 135 -54.50 26.04 -2.44
C PRO A 135 -54.10 26.73 -1.14
N HIS A 136 -52.97 27.42 -1.16
CA HIS A 136 -52.53 28.25 -0.04
C HIS A 136 -53.54 29.39 0.19
N THR A 137 -54.38 29.30 1.22
CA THR A 137 -55.34 30.36 1.55
C THR A 137 -54.66 31.44 2.38
N SER A 138 -54.18 32.50 1.74
CA SER A 138 -54.16 33.82 2.39
C SER A 138 -55.54 34.46 2.23
N PRO A 139 -56.10 35.10 3.27
CA PRO A 139 -57.47 35.61 3.21
C PRO A 139 -57.58 36.88 2.37
N SER A 140 -58.73 37.04 1.70
CA SER A 140 -59.26 38.19 0.91
C SER A 140 -59.04 38.02 -0.60
N VAL A 141 -60.05 37.91 -1.49
CA VAL A 141 -61.33 38.63 -1.57
C VAL A 141 -62.37 37.77 -2.31
N VAL A 142 -63.60 37.68 -1.77
CA VAL A 142 -64.79 37.13 -2.44
C VAL A 142 -65.79 38.27 -2.71
N ALA A 143 -66.32 38.25 -3.94
CA ALA A 143 -67.59 38.81 -4.42
C ALA A 143 -67.80 40.33 -4.54
N MET A 144 -67.95 40.74 -5.80
CA MET A 144 -68.79 41.85 -6.26
C MET A 144 -70.30 41.58 -6.07
N ALA A 145 -71.06 42.68 -6.07
CA ALA A 145 -72.38 42.88 -6.70
C ALA A 145 -73.64 42.92 -5.78
N GLY A 146 -74.29 44.09 -5.78
CA GLY A 146 -75.69 44.25 -5.40
C GLY A 146 -76.14 45.69 -5.18
N ALA A 147 -77.00 46.19 -6.08
CA ALA A 147 -77.94 47.31 -5.94
C ALA A 147 -77.53 48.73 -6.43
N SER A 148 -78.18 49.08 -7.54
CA SER A 148 -78.43 50.43 -8.08
C SER A 148 -79.43 51.21 -7.23
N GLY A 149 -79.16 52.50 -6.98
CA GLY A 149 -80.10 53.45 -6.37
C GLY A 149 -79.55 54.87 -6.38
N THR A 150 -80.18 55.74 -7.15
CA THR A 150 -79.80 57.15 -7.40
C THR A 150 -80.10 58.06 -6.22
N GLY A 151 -79.12 58.84 -5.77
CA GLY A 151 -79.31 60.00 -4.88
C GLY A 151 -78.37 60.07 -3.67
N GLN A 152 -77.04 60.09 -3.88
CA GLN A 152 -76.10 60.26 -2.76
C GLN A 152 -76.06 61.71 -2.29
N SER A 153 -76.40 61.91 -1.01
CA SER A 153 -76.26 63.21 -0.34
C SER A 153 -74.79 63.65 -0.32
N SER A 154 -74.53 64.96 -0.27
CA SER A 154 -73.16 65.50 -0.18
C SER A 154 -72.35 64.93 1.00
N GLN A 155 -73.03 64.44 2.05
CA GLN A 155 -72.42 63.78 3.20
C GLN A 155 -71.93 62.36 2.90
N GLU A 156 -72.63 61.56 2.08
CA GLU A 156 -72.18 60.21 1.71
C GLU A 156 -70.96 60.23 0.79
N ARG A 157 -70.90 61.19 -0.14
CA ARG A 157 -69.70 61.39 -0.98
C ARG A 157 -68.48 61.78 -0.16
N ALA A 158 -68.65 62.68 0.81
CA ALA A 158 -67.58 63.08 1.72
C ALA A 158 -67.10 61.90 2.60
N LEU A 159 -68.02 61.03 3.03
CA LEU A 159 -67.66 59.83 3.81
C LEU A 159 -66.88 58.80 2.98
N VAL A 160 -67.33 58.52 1.75
CA VAL A 160 -66.62 57.61 0.84
C VAL A 160 -65.24 58.15 0.46
N GLU A 161 -65.13 59.46 0.24
CA GLU A 161 -63.84 60.11 -0.06
C GLU A 161 -62.89 60.08 1.14
N ALA A 162 -63.38 60.34 2.36
CA ALA A 162 -62.59 60.20 3.59
C ALA A 162 -62.15 58.75 3.85
N GLN A 163 -63.01 57.77 3.58
CA GLN A 163 -62.66 56.35 3.67
C GLN A 163 -61.64 55.95 2.61
N ALA A 164 -61.76 56.44 1.37
CA ALA A 164 -60.79 56.20 0.30
C ALA A 164 -59.42 56.80 0.63
N GLN A 165 -59.37 58.02 1.19
CA GLN A 165 -58.14 58.66 1.65
C GLN A 165 -57.49 57.89 2.81
N SER A 166 -58.29 57.44 3.79
CA SER A 166 -57.80 56.62 4.91
C SER A 166 -57.26 55.27 4.43
N LEU A 167 -57.93 54.61 3.49
CA LEU A 167 -57.47 53.35 2.89
C LEU A 167 -56.18 53.55 2.08
N ALA A 168 -56.07 54.66 1.35
CA ALA A 168 -54.85 55.00 0.60
C ALA A 168 -53.66 55.26 1.55
N GLN A 169 -53.88 55.95 2.67
CA GLN A 169 -52.87 56.15 3.70
C GLN A 169 -52.45 54.83 4.35
N ALA A 170 -53.40 53.96 4.69
CA ALA A 170 -53.11 52.64 5.27
C ALA A 170 -52.32 51.76 4.29
N ARG A 171 -52.67 51.77 3.00
CA ARG A 171 -51.91 51.04 1.96
C ARG A 171 -50.49 51.56 1.81
N ALA A 172 -50.31 52.88 1.75
CA ALA A 172 -48.99 53.49 1.67
C ALA A 172 -48.13 53.16 2.89
N GLN A 173 -48.73 53.10 4.09
CA GLN A 173 -48.03 52.74 5.32
C GLN A 173 -47.61 51.26 5.34
N ILE A 174 -48.48 50.35 4.88
CA ILE A 174 -48.17 48.93 4.75
C ILE A 174 -47.05 48.74 3.71
N GLU A 175 -47.15 49.36 2.54
CA GLU A 175 -46.11 49.28 1.51
C GLU A 175 -44.75 49.79 2.01
N ALA A 176 -44.73 50.88 2.78
CA ALA A 176 -43.53 51.41 3.40
C ALA A 176 -42.95 50.43 4.44
N GLN A 177 -43.79 49.84 5.28
CA GLN A 177 -43.37 48.83 6.28
C GLN A 177 -42.86 47.55 5.61
N THR A 178 -43.52 47.06 4.56
CA THR A 178 -43.09 45.88 3.81
C THR A 178 -41.76 46.11 3.12
N ARG A 179 -41.55 47.30 2.53
CA ARG A 179 -40.26 47.67 1.91
C ARG A 179 -39.14 47.73 2.96
N ALA A 180 -39.38 48.37 4.10
CA ALA A 180 -38.41 48.45 5.18
C ALA A 180 -38.06 47.07 5.74
N LEU A 181 -39.04 46.18 5.89
CA LEU A 181 -38.81 44.81 6.35
C LEU A 181 -38.00 44.00 5.34
N ALA A 182 -38.30 44.13 4.04
CA ALA A 182 -37.55 43.46 2.98
C ALA A 182 -36.09 43.93 2.93
N GLU A 183 -35.84 45.23 3.07
CA GLU A 183 -34.49 45.80 3.14
C GLU A 183 -33.73 45.31 4.38
N ALA A 184 -34.39 45.25 5.54
CA ALA A 184 -33.79 44.73 6.77
C ALA A 184 -33.45 43.24 6.66
N GLN A 185 -34.34 42.43 6.09
CA GLN A 185 -34.10 41.00 5.86
C GLN A 185 -32.98 40.76 4.85
N ALA A 186 -32.92 41.54 3.76
CA ALA A 186 -31.84 41.45 2.78
C ALA A 186 -30.48 41.81 3.40
N THR A 187 -30.43 42.83 4.26
CA THR A 187 -29.22 43.23 4.98
C THR A 187 -28.78 42.13 5.96
N ALA A 188 -29.69 41.59 6.76
CA ALA A 188 -29.39 40.51 7.70
C ALA A 188 -28.89 39.23 6.99
N LEU A 189 -29.47 38.89 5.83
CA LEU A 189 -29.02 37.76 5.02
C LEU A 189 -27.60 38.00 4.46
N ALA A 190 -27.32 39.20 3.95
CA ALA A 190 -26.00 39.56 3.46
C ALA A 190 -24.93 39.49 4.56
N GLU A 191 -25.24 39.97 5.76
CA GLU A 191 -24.34 39.88 6.92
C GLU A 191 -24.11 38.42 7.36
N SER A 192 -25.17 37.61 7.42
CA SER A 192 -25.08 36.19 7.77
C SER A 192 -24.21 35.43 6.75
N GLN A 193 -24.43 35.67 5.45
CA GLN A 193 -23.61 35.08 4.39
C GLN A 193 -22.15 35.55 4.44
N ALA A 194 -21.90 36.83 4.75
CA ALA A 194 -20.55 37.36 4.91
C ALA A 194 -19.83 36.70 6.11
N ARG A 195 -20.51 36.54 7.25
CA ARG A 195 -19.98 35.82 8.42
C ARG A 195 -19.67 34.37 8.10
N ALA A 196 -20.60 33.66 7.45
CA ALA A 196 -20.39 32.26 7.05
C ALA A 196 -19.19 32.09 6.10
N ARG A 197 -19.01 33.02 5.15
CA ARG A 197 -17.84 33.02 4.24
C ARG A 197 -16.53 33.30 4.99
N ALA A 198 -16.54 34.23 5.95
CA ALA A 198 -15.38 34.53 6.77
C ALA A 198 -14.98 33.34 7.65
N GLU A 199 -15.95 32.68 8.28
CA GLU A 199 -15.72 31.47 9.08
C GLU A 199 -15.21 30.30 8.23
N ALA A 200 -15.77 30.10 7.02
CA ALA A 200 -15.29 29.08 6.10
C ALA A 200 -13.82 29.31 5.71
N ARG A 201 -13.46 30.55 5.36
CA ARG A 201 -12.07 30.91 5.06
C ARG A 201 -11.14 30.72 6.27
N ALA A 202 -11.59 31.07 7.47
CA ALA A 202 -10.81 30.87 8.69
C ALA A 202 -10.55 29.37 8.96
N ARG A 203 -11.55 28.51 8.73
CA ARG A 203 -11.41 27.06 8.84
C ARG A 203 -10.45 26.49 7.79
N GLU A 204 -10.56 26.92 6.53
CA GLU A 204 -9.64 26.51 5.47
C GLU A 204 -8.18 26.87 5.79
N VAL A 205 -7.94 28.09 6.29
CA VAL A 205 -6.60 28.53 6.70
C VAL A 205 -6.10 27.69 7.88
N SER A 206 -6.93 27.43 8.89
CA SER A 206 -6.56 26.62 10.05
C SER A 206 -6.26 25.16 9.66
N GLU A 207 -7.06 24.55 8.78
CA GLU A 207 -6.81 23.21 8.26
C GLU A 207 -5.52 23.14 7.43
N ALA A 208 -5.28 24.14 6.58
CA ALA A 208 -4.05 24.23 5.79
C ALA A 208 -2.81 24.37 6.69
N GLN A 209 -2.88 25.22 7.72
CA GLN A 209 -1.81 25.35 8.71
C GLN A 209 -1.60 24.06 9.51
N GLY A 210 -2.67 23.37 9.90
CA GLY A 210 -2.60 22.09 10.59
C GLY A 210 -1.93 20.99 9.74
N LYS A 211 -2.27 20.90 8.46
CA LYS A 211 -1.63 19.96 7.52
C LYS A 211 -0.15 20.28 7.32
N ALA A 212 0.18 21.55 7.08
CA ALA A 212 1.57 21.99 6.90
C ALA A 212 2.42 21.73 8.14
N LEU A 213 1.88 21.95 9.35
CA LEU A 213 2.56 21.64 10.60
C LEU A 213 2.77 20.13 10.79
N ALA A 214 1.76 19.31 10.50
CA ALA A 214 1.87 17.86 10.61
C ALA A 214 2.91 17.30 9.63
N GLU A 215 2.96 17.81 8.39
CA GLU A 215 3.96 17.44 7.40
C GLU A 215 5.38 17.86 7.81
N ALA A 216 5.54 19.09 8.33
CA ALA A 216 6.82 19.57 8.85
C ALA A 216 7.31 18.72 10.04
N GLN A 217 6.41 18.33 10.95
CA GLN A 217 6.74 17.45 12.08
C GLN A 217 7.11 16.04 11.62
N ALA A 218 6.39 15.48 10.64
CA ALA A 218 6.70 14.18 10.07
C ALA A 218 8.08 14.16 9.39
N ASN A 219 8.40 15.21 8.63
CA ASN A 219 9.70 15.37 7.98
C ASN A 219 10.83 15.52 9.00
N ALA A 220 10.65 16.36 10.03
CA ALA A 220 11.63 16.52 11.10
C ALA A 220 11.89 15.21 11.87
N LEU A 221 10.84 14.43 12.14
CA LEU A 221 10.98 13.12 12.79
C LEU A 221 11.70 12.10 11.88
N ALA A 222 11.41 12.12 10.57
CA ALA A 222 12.09 11.27 9.60
C ALA A 222 13.59 11.61 9.50
N GLU A 223 13.94 12.89 9.46
CA GLU A 223 15.34 13.36 9.46
C GLU A 223 16.06 12.98 10.75
N SER A 224 15.42 13.15 11.91
CA SER A 224 15.98 12.76 13.21
C SER A 224 16.28 11.25 13.26
N ARG A 225 15.33 10.40 12.84
CA ARG A 225 15.54 8.95 12.76
C ARG A 225 16.64 8.57 11.77
N ALA A 226 16.73 9.27 10.64
CA ALA A 226 17.79 9.05 9.66
C ALA A 226 19.17 9.40 10.23
N ARG A 227 19.28 10.50 10.99
CA ARG A 227 20.53 10.89 11.69
C ARG A 227 20.92 9.88 12.77
N GLU A 228 19.99 9.47 13.63
CA GLU A 228 20.26 8.44 14.65
C GLU A 228 20.70 7.11 14.02
N LYS A 229 20.08 6.72 12.91
CA LYS A 229 20.49 5.53 12.15
C LYS A 229 21.89 5.70 11.56
N ALA A 230 22.20 6.85 10.96
CA ALA A 230 23.52 7.12 10.41
C ALA A 230 24.61 7.15 11.51
N GLU A 231 24.32 7.74 12.66
CA GLU A 231 25.23 7.78 13.81
C GLU A 231 25.46 6.39 14.41
N SER A 232 24.41 5.58 14.57
CA SER A 232 24.54 4.19 15.04
C SER A 232 25.33 3.32 14.07
N GLN A 233 25.13 3.50 12.75
CA GLN A 233 25.95 2.85 11.73
C GLN A 233 27.41 3.31 11.76
N ALA A 234 27.66 4.62 11.93
CA ALA A 234 29.01 5.16 12.03
C ALA A 234 29.74 4.66 13.29
N ARG A 235 29.05 4.57 14.44
CA ARG A 235 29.60 3.95 15.66
C ARG A 235 29.89 2.47 15.46
N ALA A 236 28.94 1.72 14.89
CA ALA A 236 29.14 0.30 14.58
C ALA A 236 30.32 0.09 13.62
N LEU A 237 30.50 0.95 12.62
CA LEU A 237 31.65 0.95 11.71
C LEU A 237 32.96 1.27 12.42
N THR A 238 32.95 2.21 13.37
CA THR A 238 34.13 2.60 14.15
C THR A 238 34.55 1.46 15.10
N GLU A 239 33.60 0.88 15.83
CA GLU A 239 33.83 -0.30 16.69
C GLU A 239 34.31 -1.49 15.85
N ALA A 240 33.68 -1.71 14.70
CA ALA A 240 34.09 -2.70 13.71
C ALA A 240 35.54 -2.48 13.22
N GLN A 241 35.94 -1.23 12.96
CA GLN A 241 37.30 -0.86 12.56
C GLN A 241 38.30 -1.05 13.70
N ALA A 242 37.93 -0.69 14.93
CA ALA A 242 38.77 -0.89 16.11
C ALA A 242 39.02 -2.39 16.39
N LEU A 243 37.98 -3.23 16.28
CA LEU A 243 38.10 -4.69 16.34
C LEU A 243 38.98 -5.24 15.22
N LEU A 244 38.81 -4.74 13.99
CA LEU A 244 39.63 -5.14 12.85
C LEU A 244 41.12 -4.78 13.06
N LEU A 245 41.38 -3.60 13.63
CA LEU A 245 42.73 -3.14 13.95
C LEU A 245 43.36 -4.02 15.04
N ALA A 246 42.61 -4.30 16.10
CA ALA A 246 43.03 -5.19 17.18
C ALA A 246 43.34 -6.60 16.68
N GLU A 247 42.54 -7.12 15.74
CA GLU A 247 42.76 -8.46 15.18
C GLU A 247 43.88 -8.49 14.13
N SER A 248 44.08 -7.40 13.38
CA SER A 248 45.22 -7.28 12.47
C SER A 248 46.58 -7.23 13.19
N GLN A 249 46.57 -6.89 14.49
CA GLN A 249 47.74 -6.91 15.36
C GLN A 249 47.93 -8.24 16.09
N ARG A 250 47.00 -9.20 15.94
CA ARG A 250 47.22 -10.57 16.45
C ARG A 250 48.33 -11.22 15.62
N PRO A 251 49.32 -11.86 16.27
CA PRO A 251 50.35 -12.60 15.55
C PRO A 251 49.69 -13.63 14.65
N ALA A 252 50.20 -13.77 13.42
CA ALA A 252 49.70 -14.75 12.46
C ALA A 252 49.64 -16.13 13.14
N PRO A 253 48.56 -16.90 12.93
CA PRO A 253 48.42 -18.19 13.58
C PRO A 253 49.60 -19.07 13.17
N THR A 254 50.41 -19.45 14.16
CA THR A 254 51.56 -20.35 14.03
C THR A 254 51.15 -21.82 14.17
N GLY A 255 49.85 -22.11 14.07
CA GLY A 255 49.29 -23.45 14.13
C GLY A 255 49.64 -24.31 12.91
N PRO A 256 49.48 -25.65 13.02
CA PRO A 256 49.67 -26.55 11.90
C PRO A 256 48.73 -26.18 10.73
N LYS A 257 49.21 -26.34 9.49
CA LYS A 257 48.38 -26.16 8.30
C LYS A 257 47.19 -27.11 8.37
N LEU A 258 45.98 -26.56 8.38
CA LEU A 258 44.74 -27.33 8.38
C LEU A 258 44.59 -28.03 7.02
N LYS A 259 44.27 -29.33 7.05
CA LYS A 259 43.95 -30.14 5.89
C LYS A 259 42.57 -29.78 5.38
N SER A 260 42.46 -29.42 4.11
CA SER A 260 41.23 -28.89 3.55
C SER A 260 40.92 -29.50 2.19
N ILE A 261 39.63 -29.64 1.93
CA ILE A 261 39.09 -30.04 0.62
C ILE A 261 37.87 -29.17 0.33
N ALA A 262 37.61 -28.91 -0.95
CA ALA A 262 36.47 -28.14 -1.39
C ALA A 262 35.62 -28.85 -2.45
N LEU A 263 34.31 -28.75 -2.33
CA LEU A 263 33.35 -29.05 -3.39
C LEU A 263 32.82 -27.73 -3.93
N VAL A 264 33.06 -27.47 -5.21
CA VAL A 264 32.71 -26.21 -5.87
C VAL A 264 31.79 -26.51 -7.04
N ILE A 265 30.58 -25.97 -6.99
CA ILE A 265 29.51 -26.27 -7.95
C ILE A 265 29.03 -24.99 -8.61
N GLY A 266 28.96 -25.00 -9.94
CA GLY A 266 28.44 -23.87 -10.73
C GLY A 266 27.40 -24.33 -11.75
N ASN A 267 26.13 -24.06 -11.48
CA ASN A 267 25.02 -24.43 -12.36
C ASN A 267 24.44 -23.18 -13.05
N GLY A 268 24.63 -23.08 -14.37
CA GLY A 268 24.13 -21.95 -15.17
C GLY A 268 23.32 -22.35 -16.41
N ASN A 269 23.53 -23.54 -16.96
CA ASN A 269 22.88 -24.00 -18.19
C ASN A 269 21.58 -24.79 -17.92
N TYR A 270 20.62 -24.17 -17.24
CA TYR A 270 19.32 -24.79 -16.96
C TYR A 270 18.54 -25.06 -18.25
N ALA A 271 17.96 -26.25 -18.37
CA ALA A 271 17.12 -26.60 -19.53
C ALA A 271 15.75 -25.91 -19.49
N ALA A 272 15.22 -25.71 -18.29
CA ALA A 272 13.85 -25.22 -18.04
C ALA A 272 13.75 -23.75 -17.62
N PHE A 273 14.87 -23.11 -17.28
CA PHE A 273 14.91 -21.76 -16.72
C PHE A 273 15.77 -20.83 -17.57
N ALA A 274 15.71 -19.53 -17.26
CA ALA A 274 16.66 -18.59 -17.82
C ALA A 274 18.09 -19.04 -17.45
N LYS A 275 18.97 -19.08 -18.45
CA LYS A 275 20.37 -19.43 -18.21
C LYS A 275 21.02 -18.33 -17.39
N LEU A 276 21.79 -18.73 -16.38
CA LEU A 276 22.63 -17.82 -15.62
C LEU A 276 24.03 -17.83 -16.24
N PRO A 277 24.54 -16.69 -16.73
CA PRO A 277 25.83 -16.65 -17.40
C PRO A 277 27.01 -16.86 -16.45
N ASN A 278 26.95 -16.34 -15.21
CA ASN A 278 28.11 -16.25 -14.32
C ASN A 278 28.42 -17.49 -13.45
N PRO A 279 27.47 -18.35 -13.01
CA PRO A 279 27.76 -19.43 -12.06
C PRO A 279 28.91 -20.38 -12.45
N ARG A 280 29.09 -20.62 -13.76
CA ARG A 280 30.18 -21.47 -14.27
C ARG A 280 31.54 -20.76 -14.19
N ASN A 281 31.56 -19.46 -14.45
CA ASN A 281 32.76 -18.64 -14.33
C ASN A 281 33.13 -18.51 -12.85
N ASP A 282 32.13 -18.22 -12.01
CA ASP A 282 32.28 -18.10 -10.56
C ASP A 282 32.91 -19.35 -9.95
N ALA A 283 32.32 -20.53 -10.24
CA ALA A 283 32.82 -21.81 -9.77
C ALA A 283 34.25 -22.10 -10.26
N ARG A 284 34.57 -21.79 -11.52
CA ARG A 284 35.94 -21.95 -12.05
C ARG A 284 36.93 -21.03 -11.34
N ALA A 285 36.55 -19.78 -11.10
CA ALA A 285 37.40 -18.78 -10.47
C ALA A 285 37.68 -19.14 -9.00
N ILE A 286 36.65 -19.53 -8.25
CA ILE A 286 36.79 -20.01 -6.87
C ILE A 286 37.64 -21.28 -6.80
N ALA A 287 37.38 -22.26 -7.67
CA ALA A 287 38.18 -23.48 -7.70
C ALA A 287 39.66 -23.18 -8.00
N LYS A 288 39.95 -22.28 -8.95
CA LYS A 288 41.32 -21.84 -9.25
C LYS A 288 41.96 -21.17 -8.04
N LYS A 289 41.23 -20.31 -7.33
CA LYS A 289 41.69 -19.60 -6.15
C LYS A 289 42.04 -20.55 -5.01
N LEU A 290 41.14 -21.46 -4.65
CA LEU A 290 41.36 -22.44 -3.59
C LEU A 290 42.52 -23.40 -3.92
N ARG A 291 42.63 -23.86 -5.18
CA ARG A 291 43.79 -24.66 -5.63
C ARG A 291 45.12 -23.91 -5.51
N SER A 292 45.13 -22.59 -5.69
CA SER A 292 46.35 -21.79 -5.53
C SER A 292 46.87 -21.75 -4.08
N PHE A 293 46.01 -22.04 -3.10
CA PHE A 293 46.40 -22.23 -1.69
C PHE A 293 46.90 -23.65 -1.41
N GLY A 294 46.72 -24.59 -2.35
CA GLY A 294 47.04 -26.00 -2.18
C GLY A 294 45.89 -26.84 -1.64
N ILE A 295 44.66 -26.33 -1.68
CA ILE A 295 43.43 -27.06 -1.30
C ILE A 295 43.03 -27.97 -2.49
N GLU A 296 42.70 -29.23 -2.23
CA GLU A 296 42.09 -30.09 -3.27
C GLU A 296 40.65 -29.63 -3.53
N VAL A 297 40.29 -29.51 -4.81
CA VAL A 297 38.98 -29.01 -5.22
C VAL A 297 38.34 -29.95 -6.23
N ASP A 298 37.18 -30.48 -5.86
CA ASP A 298 36.24 -31.13 -6.76
C ASP A 298 35.35 -30.03 -7.40
N LEU A 299 35.59 -29.75 -8.68
CA LEU A 299 34.82 -28.77 -9.44
C LEU A 299 33.77 -29.48 -10.28
N VAL A 300 32.51 -29.11 -10.10
CA VAL A 300 31.36 -29.63 -10.85
C VAL A 300 30.64 -28.47 -11.52
N LEU A 301 30.33 -28.59 -12.81
CA LEU A 301 29.67 -27.56 -13.58
C LEU A 301 28.43 -28.12 -14.26
N ASP A 302 27.35 -27.35 -14.26
CA ASP A 302 26.09 -27.70 -14.91
C ASP A 302 25.62 -29.12 -14.53
N ALA A 303 25.56 -29.38 -13.22
CA ALA A 303 25.17 -30.68 -12.68
C ALA A 303 23.66 -30.91 -12.80
N ASP A 304 23.29 -32.01 -13.46
CA ASP A 304 21.98 -32.63 -13.29
C ASP A 304 21.85 -33.25 -11.89
N ARG A 305 20.64 -33.71 -11.53
CA ARG A 305 20.38 -34.23 -10.18
C ARG A 305 21.29 -35.41 -9.84
N GLY A 306 21.49 -36.33 -10.78
CA GLY A 306 22.33 -37.51 -10.58
C GLY A 306 23.79 -37.11 -10.32
N THR A 307 24.32 -36.20 -11.13
CA THR A 307 25.67 -35.66 -11.00
C THR A 307 25.85 -34.92 -9.68
N LEU A 308 24.86 -34.12 -9.27
CA LEU A 308 24.90 -33.38 -8.00
C LEU A 308 24.96 -34.32 -6.79
N VAL A 309 24.10 -35.34 -6.75
CA VAL A 309 24.06 -36.34 -5.67
C VAL A 309 25.36 -37.17 -5.66
N ASN A 310 25.82 -37.61 -6.81
CA ASN A 310 27.07 -38.38 -6.92
C ASN A 310 28.29 -37.54 -6.49
N ALA A 311 28.30 -36.24 -6.80
CA ALA A 311 29.36 -35.34 -6.38
C ALA A 311 29.41 -35.21 -4.85
N LEU A 312 28.27 -35.05 -4.18
CA LEU A 312 28.20 -35.01 -2.72
C LEU A 312 28.67 -36.32 -2.08
N ASN A 313 28.22 -37.45 -2.60
CA ASN A 313 28.61 -38.77 -2.10
C ASN A 313 30.11 -39.04 -2.27
N ASN A 314 30.65 -38.77 -3.47
CA ASN A 314 32.08 -38.95 -3.74
C ASN A 314 32.94 -37.98 -2.91
N TYR A 315 32.45 -36.76 -2.68
CA TYR A 315 33.13 -35.78 -1.86
C TYR A 315 33.22 -36.22 -0.40
N GLN A 316 32.14 -36.75 0.18
CA GLN A 316 32.13 -37.25 1.56
C GLN A 316 33.26 -38.26 1.81
N GLU A 317 33.42 -39.22 0.89
CA GLU A 317 34.48 -40.24 0.98
C GLU A 317 35.89 -39.61 1.02
N LYS A 318 36.16 -38.62 0.17
CA LYS A 318 37.46 -37.91 0.12
C LYS A 318 37.68 -36.95 1.29
N ALA A 319 36.58 -36.43 1.85
CA ALA A 319 36.56 -35.45 2.91
C ALA A 319 36.83 -36.05 4.30
N HIS A 320 36.76 -37.37 4.45
CA HIS A 320 37.15 -38.03 5.68
C HIS A 320 38.61 -37.72 6.07
N GLY A 321 38.81 -37.34 7.33
CA GLY A 321 40.13 -36.99 7.87
C GLY A 321 40.64 -35.59 7.49
N ARG A 322 39.81 -34.75 6.86
CA ARG A 322 40.10 -33.32 6.64
C ARG A 322 39.66 -32.50 7.85
N ASP A 323 40.41 -31.44 8.13
CA ASP A 323 40.09 -30.52 9.22
C ASP A 323 38.97 -29.55 8.82
N VAL A 324 38.95 -29.14 7.54
CA VAL A 324 38.00 -28.16 7.01
C VAL A 324 37.38 -28.65 5.69
N ASN A 325 36.06 -28.62 5.62
CA ASN A 325 35.33 -28.80 4.36
C ASN A 325 34.83 -27.46 3.85
N ILE A 326 35.10 -27.17 2.58
CA ILE A 326 34.59 -25.98 1.90
C ILE A 326 33.54 -26.41 0.88
N PHE A 327 32.34 -25.85 0.97
CA PHE A 327 31.30 -26.03 -0.03
C PHE A 327 31.01 -24.67 -0.66
N TYR A 328 31.09 -24.60 -1.98
CA TYR A 328 30.72 -23.42 -2.74
C TYR A 328 29.66 -23.81 -3.78
N TYR A 329 28.57 -23.07 -3.84
CA TYR A 329 27.54 -23.24 -4.85
C TYR A 329 27.15 -21.91 -5.47
N ALA A 330 27.16 -21.84 -6.81
CA ALA A 330 26.56 -20.79 -7.61
C ALA A 330 25.47 -21.36 -8.51
N GLY A 331 24.31 -20.70 -8.56
CA GLY A 331 23.17 -21.14 -9.38
C GLY A 331 21.80 -20.70 -8.87
N HIS A 332 20.75 -21.43 -9.22
CA HIS A 332 19.41 -21.20 -8.71
C HIS A 332 19.22 -21.90 -7.36
N GLY A 333 18.72 -21.14 -6.38
CA GLY A 333 18.26 -21.66 -5.10
C GLY A 333 16.76 -21.43 -4.92
N LEU A 334 16.06 -22.37 -4.29
CA LEU A 334 14.64 -22.21 -3.93
C LEU A 334 14.39 -22.51 -2.47
N GLN A 335 13.52 -21.73 -1.84
CA GLN A 335 12.95 -22.03 -0.53
C GLN A 335 11.57 -22.64 -0.67
N ILE A 336 11.35 -23.78 0.00
CA ILE A 336 10.03 -24.38 0.17
C ILE A 336 9.83 -24.69 1.65
N ASN A 337 8.81 -24.09 2.28
CA ASN A 337 8.49 -24.26 3.70
C ASN A 337 9.68 -24.03 4.65
N GLY A 338 10.53 -23.04 4.36
CA GLY A 338 11.69 -22.74 5.20
C GLY A 338 12.93 -23.61 4.92
N ILE A 339 12.85 -24.55 3.98
CA ILE A 339 13.98 -25.40 3.59
C ILE A 339 14.56 -24.91 2.26
N ASN A 340 15.88 -24.81 2.22
CA ASN A 340 16.66 -24.36 1.07
C ASN A 340 17.02 -25.52 0.16
N TYR A 341 16.78 -25.37 -1.14
CA TYR A 341 17.10 -26.37 -2.16
C TYR A 341 18.03 -25.78 -3.22
N LEU A 342 19.11 -26.50 -3.48
CA LEU A 342 19.97 -26.34 -4.65
C LEU A 342 19.26 -26.93 -5.86
N ILE A 343 19.22 -26.20 -6.97
CA ILE A 343 18.48 -26.61 -8.16
C ILE A 343 19.44 -27.21 -9.21
N PRO A 344 19.23 -28.49 -9.61
CA PRO A 344 19.93 -29.11 -10.72
C PRO A 344 19.52 -28.53 -12.09
N ILE A 345 20.39 -28.66 -13.10
CA ILE A 345 20.11 -28.09 -14.43
C ILE A 345 19.01 -28.82 -15.22
N ASP A 346 18.72 -30.07 -14.87
CA ASP A 346 17.68 -30.94 -15.46
C ASP A 346 16.31 -30.79 -14.77
N MET A 347 16.20 -29.88 -13.79
CA MET A 347 14.91 -29.52 -13.19
C MET A 347 13.95 -29.03 -14.28
N ARG A 348 12.71 -29.52 -14.26
CA ARG A 348 11.71 -29.21 -15.29
C ARG A 348 10.86 -27.99 -14.91
N ALA A 349 10.38 -27.24 -15.91
CA ALA A 349 9.56 -26.03 -15.71
C ALA A 349 8.16 -26.34 -15.16
N ASP A 350 7.57 -27.48 -15.57
CA ASP A 350 6.32 -28.02 -15.03
C ASP A 350 6.49 -28.61 -13.61
N GLY A 351 7.74 -28.84 -13.20
CA GLY A 351 8.16 -29.35 -11.89
C GLY A 351 8.32 -28.28 -10.80
N LEU A 352 7.82 -27.06 -11.00
CA LEU A 352 7.92 -26.01 -9.99
C LEU A 352 6.87 -26.13 -8.86
N SER A 353 6.18 -27.26 -8.73
CA SER A 353 5.38 -27.53 -7.53
C SER A 353 6.28 -27.77 -6.32
N ALA A 354 5.84 -27.34 -5.13
CA ALA A 354 6.56 -27.57 -3.89
C ALA A 354 6.91 -29.05 -3.67
N GLY A 355 6.06 -29.99 -4.10
CA GLY A 355 6.31 -31.43 -3.99
C GLY A 355 7.40 -31.92 -4.94
N TYR A 356 7.43 -31.42 -6.19
CA TYR A 356 8.44 -31.85 -7.15
C TYR A 356 9.83 -31.29 -6.82
N VAL A 357 9.93 -30.04 -6.36
CA VAL A 357 11.20 -29.47 -5.88
C VAL A 357 11.74 -30.26 -4.69
N LYS A 358 10.89 -30.69 -3.75
CA LYS A 358 11.30 -31.54 -2.61
C LYS A 358 11.88 -32.88 -3.03
N LEU A 359 11.35 -33.48 -4.10
CA LEU A 359 11.81 -34.80 -4.59
C LEU A 359 13.07 -34.69 -5.46
N ASN A 360 13.18 -33.62 -6.25
CA ASN A 360 14.17 -33.51 -7.32
C ASN A 360 15.29 -32.49 -7.04
N GLY A 361 15.08 -31.54 -6.13
CA GLY A 361 16.14 -30.68 -5.60
C GLY A 361 17.02 -31.40 -4.59
N VAL A 362 18.13 -30.78 -4.22
CA VAL A 362 18.98 -31.23 -3.10
C VAL A 362 18.90 -30.18 -2.02
N SER A 363 18.49 -30.54 -0.80
CA SER A 363 18.41 -29.56 0.27
C SER A 363 19.81 -29.14 0.71
N VAL A 364 19.97 -27.87 1.09
CA VAL A 364 21.24 -27.35 1.62
C VAL A 364 21.60 -28.04 2.94
N ASN A 365 20.60 -28.36 3.76
CA ASN A 365 20.77 -29.12 4.99
C ASN A 365 21.37 -30.50 4.71
N ASP A 366 20.77 -31.27 3.78
CA ASP A 366 21.29 -32.58 3.39
C ASP A 366 22.71 -32.44 2.82
N ALA A 367 22.94 -31.45 1.95
CA ALA A 367 24.28 -31.22 1.38
C ALA A 367 25.34 -30.96 2.46
N MET A 368 24.99 -30.30 3.57
CA MET A 368 25.90 -30.11 4.71
C MET A 368 26.18 -31.39 5.50
N GLU A 369 25.26 -32.36 5.51
CA GLU A 369 25.48 -33.68 6.15
C GLU A 369 26.57 -34.49 5.42
N TYR A 370 26.75 -34.29 4.12
CA TYR A 370 27.85 -34.88 3.33
C TYR A 370 29.22 -34.21 3.56
N LEU A 371 29.31 -33.24 4.47
CA LEU A 371 30.56 -32.59 4.85
C LEU A 371 31.00 -33.14 6.24
N PRO A 372 31.85 -34.18 6.31
CA PRO A 372 32.12 -34.91 7.55
C PRO A 372 32.98 -34.15 8.58
N SER A 373 33.70 -33.09 8.19
CA SER A 373 34.57 -32.32 9.10
C SER A 373 33.77 -31.53 10.14
N LYS A 374 34.39 -31.34 11.32
CA LYS A 374 33.82 -30.48 12.38
C LYS A 374 33.77 -29.01 11.97
N THR A 375 34.67 -28.57 11.10
CA THR A 375 34.70 -27.21 10.57
C THR A 375 34.23 -27.21 9.11
N ARG A 376 33.17 -26.45 8.83
CA ARG A 376 32.56 -26.34 7.50
C ARG A 376 32.42 -24.88 7.10
N LEU A 377 32.89 -24.53 5.90
CA LEU A 377 32.66 -23.24 5.27
C LEU A 377 31.74 -23.43 4.08
N VAL A 378 30.56 -22.82 4.11
CA VAL A 378 29.52 -22.98 3.08
C VAL A 378 29.25 -21.62 2.46
N PHE A 379 29.54 -21.47 1.18
CA PHE A 379 29.34 -20.24 0.41
C PHE A 379 28.22 -20.45 -0.61
N LEU A 380 27.16 -19.66 -0.51
CA LEU A 380 25.96 -19.81 -1.34
C LEU A 380 25.73 -18.54 -2.17
N ASP A 381 26.17 -18.60 -3.41
CA ASP A 381 25.98 -17.58 -4.44
C ASP A 381 24.78 -17.90 -5.33
N ALA A 382 23.64 -18.09 -4.67
CA ALA A 382 22.41 -18.50 -5.34
C ALA A 382 21.48 -17.30 -5.57
N CYS A 383 21.04 -17.12 -6.82
CA CYS A 383 20.03 -16.13 -7.18
C CYS A 383 18.71 -16.46 -6.46
N ARG A 384 18.20 -15.50 -5.70
CA ARG A 384 16.95 -15.61 -4.93
C ARG A 384 15.70 -15.18 -5.72
N ASP A 385 15.86 -14.66 -6.94
CA ASP A 385 14.74 -14.45 -7.87
C ASP A 385 14.47 -15.74 -8.64
N ASN A 386 13.24 -16.26 -8.55
CA ASN A 386 12.80 -17.33 -9.44
C ASN A 386 11.43 -16.98 -10.08
N PRO A 387 11.27 -17.09 -11.42
CA PRO A 387 9.98 -17.03 -12.11
C PRO A 387 8.92 -18.01 -11.58
N ALA A 388 9.33 -19.09 -10.90
CA ALA A 388 8.46 -20.03 -10.19
C ALA A 388 7.61 -19.39 -9.08
N SER A 389 8.10 -18.31 -8.47
CA SER A 389 7.40 -17.62 -7.38
C SER A 389 6.05 -17.05 -7.86
N ARG A 390 5.91 -16.60 -9.10
CA ARG A 390 4.62 -16.07 -9.59
C ARG A 390 3.55 -17.16 -9.71
N SER A 391 3.91 -18.40 -10.06
CA SER A 391 2.95 -19.51 -10.21
C SER A 391 2.68 -20.23 -8.88
N LEU A 392 3.67 -20.30 -7.98
CA LEU A 392 3.54 -20.87 -6.63
C LEU A 392 2.81 -19.93 -5.65
N VAL A 393 3.02 -18.62 -5.75
CA VAL A 393 2.30 -17.63 -4.92
C VAL A 393 0.83 -17.51 -5.33
N ALA A 394 0.50 -17.73 -6.61
CA ALA A 394 -0.88 -17.78 -7.10
C ALA A 394 -1.67 -19.02 -6.62
N SER A 395 -0.97 -20.10 -6.27
CA SER A 395 -1.57 -21.38 -5.89
C SER A 395 -1.45 -21.62 -4.38
N ARG A 396 -2.23 -20.88 -3.58
CA ARG A 396 -2.48 -21.11 -2.13
C ARG A 396 -1.32 -21.78 -1.36
N GLY A 397 -0.28 -21.02 -1.02
CA GLY A 397 0.72 -21.47 -0.04
C GLY A 397 2.09 -20.80 -0.13
N GLY A 398 2.19 -19.57 0.38
CA GLY A 398 3.36 -19.01 1.07
C GLY A 398 4.78 -19.39 0.60
N GLY A 399 5.06 -19.41 -0.72
CA GLY A 399 6.42 -19.52 -1.22
C GLY A 399 7.15 -18.19 -1.09
N ALA A 400 8.18 -18.13 -0.25
CA ALA A 400 9.04 -16.96 -0.13
C ALA A 400 10.10 -16.94 -1.26
N VAL A 401 10.41 -15.73 -1.74
CA VAL A 401 11.40 -15.48 -2.80
C VAL A 401 12.80 -15.59 -2.17
N GLY A 402 13.56 -16.61 -2.56
CA GLY A 402 14.96 -16.80 -2.14
C GLY A 402 15.23 -18.01 -1.26
N LEU A 403 16.32 -17.98 -0.48
CA LEU A 403 16.67 -18.98 0.53
C LEU A 403 16.21 -18.53 1.94
N ALA A 404 15.72 -19.41 2.80
CA ALA A 404 15.48 -19.12 4.20
C ALA A 404 16.80 -18.95 4.99
N PRO A 405 16.77 -18.26 6.15
CA PRO A 405 17.77 -18.47 7.19
C PRO A 405 17.96 -19.96 7.48
N ILE A 406 19.19 -20.39 7.76
CA ILE A 406 19.52 -21.78 8.04
C ILE A 406 20.02 -21.93 9.48
N ASP A 407 19.55 -22.96 10.17
CA ASP A 407 20.14 -23.41 11.43
C ASP A 407 21.37 -24.26 11.10
N ALA A 408 22.55 -23.64 11.21
CA ALA A 408 23.81 -24.27 10.83
C ALA A 408 24.37 -25.10 12.01
N PRO A 409 24.75 -26.37 11.79
CA PRO A 409 25.35 -27.19 12.85
C PRO A 409 26.60 -26.52 13.44
N SER A 410 26.89 -26.76 14.72
CA SER A 410 28.09 -26.23 15.37
C SER A 410 29.36 -26.52 14.55
N GLY A 411 30.21 -25.51 14.41
CA GLY A 411 31.41 -25.57 13.56
C GLY A 411 31.14 -25.29 12.07
N THR A 412 29.92 -24.90 11.71
CA THR A 412 29.55 -24.53 10.34
C THR A 412 29.36 -23.02 10.24
N LEU A 413 30.00 -22.42 9.25
CA LEU A 413 29.76 -21.04 8.85
C LEU A 413 29.17 -21.02 7.44
N VAL A 414 27.95 -20.52 7.32
CA VAL A 414 27.25 -20.37 6.04
C VAL A 414 27.22 -18.89 5.67
N SER A 415 27.82 -18.51 4.54
CA SER A 415 27.77 -17.15 4.00
C SER A 415 26.94 -17.12 2.73
N TYR A 416 25.85 -16.36 2.78
CA TYR A 416 24.96 -16.13 1.65
C TYR A 416 25.38 -14.85 0.91
N ALA A 417 25.25 -14.87 -0.41
CA ALA A 417 25.49 -13.69 -1.25
C ALA A 417 24.58 -12.50 -0.92
N THR A 418 23.40 -12.71 -0.32
CA THR A 418 22.49 -11.64 0.12
C THR A 418 21.66 -12.02 1.35
N LYS A 419 21.23 -11.01 2.11
CA LYS A 419 20.33 -11.10 3.27
C LYS A 419 18.92 -11.58 2.89
N GLU A 420 18.20 -12.09 3.89
CA GLU A 420 16.79 -12.51 3.79
C GLU A 420 15.89 -11.47 3.09
N GLY A 421 14.99 -11.95 2.22
CA GLY A 421 14.02 -11.13 1.50
C GLY A 421 14.58 -10.26 0.36
N ARG A 422 15.84 -10.42 -0.03
CA ARG A 422 16.50 -9.68 -1.13
C ARG A 422 17.06 -10.64 -2.18
N THR A 423 17.20 -10.17 -3.42
CA THR A 423 17.79 -10.95 -4.53
C THR A 423 19.29 -10.69 -4.65
N ALA A 424 20.08 -11.75 -4.85
CA ALA A 424 21.50 -11.62 -5.24
C ALA A 424 21.57 -11.35 -6.74
N GLU A 425 22.34 -10.34 -7.13
CA GLU A 425 22.55 -9.99 -8.53
C GLU A 425 23.56 -10.95 -9.15
N ASP A 426 23.25 -11.47 -10.34
CA ASP A 426 24.23 -12.21 -11.14
C ASP A 426 25.36 -11.27 -11.58
N GLY A 427 25.07 -9.97 -11.76
CA GLY A 427 26.02 -8.95 -12.18
C GLY A 427 26.27 -8.92 -13.69
N ASN A 428 26.87 -7.84 -14.18
CA ASN A 428 27.20 -7.66 -15.61
C ASN A 428 28.68 -7.95 -15.93
N GLY A 429 29.44 -8.41 -14.93
CA GLY A 429 30.86 -8.73 -15.05
C GLY A 429 31.13 -10.18 -15.43
N GLU A 430 32.40 -10.59 -15.39
CA GLU A 430 32.80 -12.00 -15.61
C GLU A 430 32.31 -12.94 -14.50
N ASN A 431 32.21 -12.41 -13.28
CA ASN A 431 31.79 -13.10 -12.07
C ASN A 431 30.71 -12.28 -11.34
N SER A 432 29.96 -12.92 -10.46
CA SER A 432 28.98 -12.24 -9.60
C SER A 432 29.64 -11.22 -8.66
N PRO A 433 28.91 -10.23 -8.13
CA PRO A 433 29.44 -9.30 -7.13
C PRO A 433 29.97 -10.01 -5.88
N PHE A 434 29.28 -11.06 -5.42
CA PHE A 434 29.70 -11.84 -4.24
C PHE A 434 30.98 -12.63 -4.52
N THR A 435 31.04 -13.31 -5.65
CA THR A 435 32.23 -14.09 -6.04
C THR A 435 33.43 -13.18 -6.31
N THR A 436 33.22 -12.05 -6.98
CA THR A 436 34.25 -11.03 -7.16
C THR A 436 34.83 -10.58 -5.81
N ALA A 437 33.96 -10.24 -4.85
CA ALA A 437 34.38 -9.82 -3.53
C ALA A 437 35.11 -10.92 -2.74
N LEU A 438 34.68 -12.18 -2.85
CA LEU A 438 35.38 -13.33 -2.27
C LEU A 438 36.80 -13.47 -2.85
N LEU A 439 36.92 -13.47 -4.17
CA LEU A 439 38.21 -13.64 -4.85
C LEU A 439 39.23 -12.55 -4.48
N GLU A 440 38.78 -11.31 -4.32
CA GLU A 440 39.61 -10.17 -3.91
C GLU A 440 40.11 -10.27 -2.45
N ASN A 441 39.41 -11.01 -1.58
CA ASN A 441 39.67 -11.00 -0.13
C ASN A 441 40.17 -12.34 0.45
N LEU A 442 39.97 -13.46 -0.23
CA LEU A 442 40.32 -14.79 0.27
C LEU A 442 41.83 -15.01 0.51
N ASP A 443 42.72 -14.22 -0.09
CA ASP A 443 44.17 -14.30 0.19
C ASP A 443 44.55 -13.75 1.57
N ALA A 444 43.67 -12.95 2.18
CA ALA A 444 43.98 -12.24 3.41
C ALA A 444 44.39 -13.21 4.52
N LYS A 445 45.50 -12.90 5.19
CA LYS A 445 46.04 -13.67 6.33
C LYS A 445 45.28 -13.34 7.62
N GLN A 446 43.96 -13.35 7.55
CA GLN A 446 43.04 -12.98 8.62
C GLN A 446 42.00 -14.07 8.82
N ASP A 447 41.35 -14.04 9.98
CA ASP A 447 40.24 -14.95 10.26
C ASP A 447 39.15 -14.83 9.19
N ILE A 448 38.52 -15.95 8.82
CA ILE A 448 37.44 -15.97 7.83
C ILE A 448 36.31 -15.00 8.21
N GLY A 449 35.99 -14.81 9.49
CA GLY A 449 34.97 -13.85 9.91
C GLY A 449 35.33 -12.40 9.53
N ILE A 450 36.62 -12.05 9.58
CA ILE A 450 37.10 -10.74 9.11
C ILE A 450 37.09 -10.65 7.59
N VAL A 451 37.52 -11.72 6.91
CA VAL A 451 37.48 -11.79 5.45
C VAL A 451 36.05 -11.55 4.97
N LEU A 452 35.05 -12.21 5.56
CA LEU A 452 33.65 -12.08 5.16
C LEU A 452 33.06 -10.70 5.45
N ARG A 453 33.53 -10.01 6.49
CA ARG A 453 33.17 -8.60 6.70
C ARG A 453 33.72 -7.69 5.59
N LYS A 454 34.93 -7.97 5.09
CA LYS A 454 35.48 -7.24 3.92
C LYS A 454 34.71 -7.58 2.65
N VAL A 455 34.34 -8.84 2.46
CA VAL A 455 33.49 -9.30 1.35
C VAL A 455 32.15 -8.56 1.38
N ARG A 456 31.45 -8.51 2.52
CA ARG A 456 30.18 -7.78 2.65
C ARG A 456 30.30 -6.31 2.26
N ARG A 457 31.31 -5.61 2.80
CA ARG A 457 31.58 -4.21 2.45
C ARG A 457 31.81 -4.06 0.94
N ARG A 458 32.59 -4.95 0.34
CA ARG A 458 32.90 -4.90 -1.09
C ARG A 458 31.68 -5.18 -1.97
N VAL A 459 30.80 -6.10 -1.58
CA VAL A 459 29.54 -6.34 -2.29
C VAL A 459 28.62 -5.13 -2.20
N LEU A 460 28.51 -4.48 -1.04
CA LEU A 460 27.75 -3.23 -0.90
C LEU A 460 28.29 -2.13 -1.83
N GLU A 461 29.62 -2.01 -1.97
CA GLU A 461 30.25 -1.07 -2.91
C GLU A 461 29.93 -1.41 -4.38
N LEU A 462 30.10 -2.68 -4.78
CA LEU A 462 29.88 -3.14 -6.16
C LEU A 462 28.41 -3.02 -6.61
N THR A 463 27.48 -3.18 -5.67
CA THR A 463 26.03 -3.19 -5.95
C THR A 463 25.33 -1.90 -5.55
N SER A 464 26.07 -0.85 -5.17
CA SER A 464 25.50 0.41 -4.65
C SER A 464 24.48 0.18 -3.52
N GLY A 465 24.76 -0.79 -2.66
CA GLY A 465 23.92 -1.18 -1.51
C GLY A 465 22.70 -2.05 -1.85
N GLN A 466 22.54 -2.53 -3.08
CA GLN A 466 21.40 -3.38 -3.45
C GLN A 466 21.49 -4.81 -2.89
N GLN A 467 22.72 -5.29 -2.67
CA GLN A 467 23.02 -6.63 -2.16
C GLN A 467 23.86 -6.54 -0.89
N GLU A 468 23.45 -7.26 0.15
CA GLU A 468 24.16 -7.31 1.44
C GLU A 468 24.39 -8.77 1.85
N PRO A 469 25.61 -9.32 1.72
CA PRO A 469 25.92 -10.67 2.19
C PRO A 469 25.64 -10.87 3.68
N TRP A 470 25.20 -12.08 4.04
CA TRP A 470 24.83 -12.41 5.41
C TRP A 470 25.30 -13.80 5.83
N GLU A 471 25.82 -13.91 7.05
CA GLU A 471 26.36 -15.15 7.61
C GLU A 471 25.43 -15.74 8.68
N TYR A 472 25.41 -17.07 8.73
CA TYR A 472 24.73 -17.87 9.75
C TYR A 472 25.68 -18.94 10.30
N GLY A 473 25.42 -19.35 11.54
CA GLY A 473 26.23 -20.32 12.25
C GLY A 473 27.42 -19.70 12.98
N SER A 474 28.20 -20.56 13.62
CA SER A 474 29.38 -20.18 14.37
C SER A 474 30.47 -21.22 14.20
N LEU A 475 31.69 -20.72 14.02
CA LEU A 475 32.89 -21.55 14.07
C LEU A 475 33.32 -21.73 15.52
N THR A 476 33.92 -22.87 15.80
CA THR A 476 34.53 -23.20 17.08
C THR A 476 36.02 -23.48 16.87
N GLY A 477 36.86 -23.03 17.80
CA GLY A 477 38.31 -23.25 17.74
C GLY A 477 39.11 -21.97 17.50
N ASP A 478 40.37 -22.16 17.11
CA ASP A 478 41.30 -21.06 16.82
C ASP A 478 41.01 -20.40 15.45
N GLN A 479 41.78 -19.36 15.14
CA GLN A 479 41.66 -18.57 13.92
C GLN A 479 41.67 -19.43 12.65
N LEU A 480 40.71 -19.20 11.75
CA LEU A 480 40.59 -19.92 10.49
C LEU A 480 41.03 -19.05 9.31
N VAL A 481 42.28 -19.24 8.85
CA VAL A 481 42.86 -18.50 7.72
C VAL A 481 42.88 -19.39 6.48
N VAL A 482 42.02 -19.07 5.49
CA VAL A 482 41.84 -19.93 4.30
C VAL A 482 43.11 -19.99 3.44
N SER A 483 43.83 -18.89 3.28
CA SER A 483 45.01 -18.82 2.41
C SER A 483 46.22 -19.61 2.93
N THR A 484 46.19 -20.12 4.16
CA THR A 484 47.26 -20.94 4.75
C THR A 484 46.94 -22.44 4.78
N MET A 485 45.72 -22.82 4.40
CA MET A 485 45.28 -24.22 4.33
C MET A 485 46.01 -24.98 3.24
N SER A 486 46.03 -26.30 3.34
CA SER A 486 46.54 -27.18 2.28
C SER A 486 45.81 -28.50 2.29
N TYR A 487 46.01 -29.32 1.28
CA TYR A 487 45.47 -30.68 1.24
C TYR A 487 46.09 -31.61 2.29
#